data_AF-A0A3A0BFW2-F1
#
_entry.id   AF-A0A3A0BFW2-F1
#
_cell.length_a   1.000
_cell.length_b   1.000
_cell.length_c   1.000
_cell.angle_alpha   90.00
_cell.angle_beta   90.00
_cell.angle_gamma   90.00
#
_symmetry.space_group_name_H-M   'P 1'
#
loop_
_entity.id
_entity.type
_entity.pdbx_description
1 polymer ?
#
loop_
_entity_poly.entity_id
_entity_poly.type
_entity_poly.pdbx_seq_one_letter_code
_entity_poly.pdbx_strand_id
1 'polypeptide(L)'
;MTAPSSQDFTYSPEGAPVWPVRALLWLERWARPALGWGVLLACMALNALPAVALRSNDWLALGPTQAVLEWSGPLAVAATWWLWGWRQSAAPRRSWGLGLARALALAAVGLIAISQLLLGWIPGPARLWQALWANTWAAIPSEVVGVWRGFGERALLWWSGVQAGGAAQDNLVFGALACSVLWIMGAAAAWLARRSRQGYLAAAPSLWLLGTILLYSSGGKYLLVLGLALTIL
;
A
#
# COMPACT_ATOMS: atom_id res chain seq x y z
N MET A 1 29.50 70.58 17.57
CA MET A 1 28.29 70.14 16.84
C MET A 1 28.73 69.52 15.54
N THR A 2 28.82 68.19 15.50
CA THR A 2 29.01 67.39 14.29
C THR A 2 28.06 66.22 14.43
N ALA A 3 27.05 66.17 13.56
CA ALA A 3 26.04 65.11 13.55
C ALA A 3 26.66 63.80 13.01
N PRO A 4 26.34 62.63 13.58
CA PRO A 4 26.77 61.37 13.00
C PRO A 4 25.89 61.04 11.79
N SER A 5 26.56 60.71 10.69
CA SER A 5 25.99 60.23 9.43
C SER A 5 25.15 58.97 9.64
N SER A 6 23.89 59.01 9.20
CA SER A 6 23.04 57.84 9.04
C SER A 6 23.64 56.90 7.98
N GLN A 7 24.29 55.83 8.42
CA GLN A 7 24.62 54.71 7.55
C GLN A 7 23.32 53.96 7.27
N ASP A 8 22.78 54.18 6.07
CA ASP A 8 21.72 53.34 5.51
C ASP A 8 22.30 51.94 5.28
N PHE A 9 22.01 51.03 6.20
CA PHE A 9 22.17 49.60 5.98
C PHE A 9 21.18 49.18 4.90
N THR A 10 21.63 49.24 3.64
CA THR A 10 20.96 48.55 2.54
C THR A 10 21.06 47.05 2.82
N TYR A 11 19.97 46.47 3.28
CA TYR A 11 19.78 45.03 3.36
C TYR A 11 19.79 44.49 1.92
N SER A 12 20.97 44.16 1.39
CA SER A 12 21.07 43.30 0.21
C SER A 12 20.49 41.94 0.62
N PRO A 13 19.45 41.42 -0.05
CA PRO A 13 18.98 40.08 0.20
C PRO A 13 20.03 39.11 -0.35
N GLU A 14 21.07 38.84 0.44
CA GLU A 14 21.99 37.74 0.21
C GLU A 14 21.17 36.44 0.15
N GLY A 15 21.19 35.80 -1.02
CA GLY A 15 20.78 34.41 -1.17
C GLY A 15 19.29 34.17 -1.25
N ALA A 16 18.57 34.85 -2.15
CA ALA A 16 17.29 34.35 -2.63
C ALA A 16 17.49 32.88 -3.08
N PRO A 17 16.87 31.87 -2.44
CA PRO A 17 17.16 30.47 -2.72
C PRO A 17 16.87 30.18 -4.19
N VAL A 18 17.82 29.54 -4.87
CA VAL A 18 17.76 29.19 -6.29
C VAL A 18 16.45 28.44 -6.57
N TRP A 19 15.84 28.63 -7.75
CA TRP A 19 14.58 27.98 -8.12
C TRP A 19 14.50 26.47 -7.83
N PRO A 20 15.55 25.63 -7.98
CA PRO A 20 15.47 24.22 -7.65
C PRO A 20 15.33 23.99 -6.13
N VAL A 21 15.93 24.83 -5.29
CA VAL A 21 15.78 24.75 -3.83
C VAL A 21 14.36 25.13 -3.42
N ARG A 22 13.76 26.14 -4.06
CA ARG A 22 12.35 26.46 -3.84
C ARG A 22 11.42 25.37 -4.31
N ALA A 23 11.70 24.78 -5.48
CA ALA A 23 10.93 23.66 -6.00
C ALA A 23 11.04 22.44 -5.07
N LEU A 24 12.24 22.13 -4.56
CA LEU A 24 12.47 21.03 -3.62
C LEU A 24 11.75 21.27 -2.29
N LEU A 25 11.86 22.46 -1.71
CA LEU A 25 11.16 22.83 -0.47
C LEU A 25 9.65 22.88 -0.66
N TRP A 26 9.18 23.30 -1.85
CA TRP A 26 7.77 23.26 -2.20
C TRP A 26 7.30 21.80 -2.31
N LEU A 27 8.06 20.93 -2.98
CA LEU A 27 7.80 19.50 -3.07
C LEU A 27 7.78 18.86 -1.69
N GLU A 28 8.72 19.19 -0.81
CA GLU A 28 8.77 18.68 0.56
C GLU A 28 7.54 19.14 1.37
N ARG A 29 7.16 20.42 1.25
CA ARG A 29 5.96 20.95 1.91
C ARG A 29 4.66 20.36 1.37
N TRP A 30 4.62 20.02 0.08
CA TRP A 30 3.46 19.44 -0.58
C TRP A 30 3.35 17.93 -0.31
N ALA A 31 4.49 17.24 -0.28
CA ALA A 31 4.60 15.80 -0.15
C ALA A 31 4.62 15.31 1.30
N ARG A 32 4.73 16.19 2.32
CA ARG A 32 4.65 15.76 3.72
C ARG A 32 3.26 15.18 4.08
N PRO A 33 3.17 13.90 4.46
CA PRO A 33 1.91 13.30 4.90
C PRO A 33 1.53 13.82 6.30
N ALA A 34 0.24 13.72 6.64
CA ALA A 34 -0.35 14.33 7.83
C ALA A 34 0.29 13.93 9.19
N LEU A 35 0.94 12.76 9.26
CA LEU A 35 1.66 12.25 10.44
C LEU A 35 3.18 12.13 10.20
N GLY A 36 3.69 12.64 9.07
CA GLY A 36 5.10 12.54 8.70
C GLY A 36 5.46 11.23 7.97
N TRP A 37 6.54 11.29 7.19
CA TRP A 37 7.03 10.17 6.38
C TRP A 37 7.45 8.97 7.23
N GLY A 38 8.02 9.20 8.41
CA GLY A 38 8.43 8.14 9.32
C GLY A 38 7.27 7.22 9.71
N VAL A 39 6.12 7.77 10.09
CA VAL A 39 4.93 6.98 10.46
C VAL A 39 4.38 6.20 9.27
N LEU A 40 4.33 6.82 8.08
CA LEU A 40 3.88 6.13 6.86
C LEU A 40 4.80 4.96 6.52
N LEU A 41 6.11 5.20 6.48
CA LEU A 41 7.10 4.18 6.15
C LEU A 41 7.13 3.05 7.20
N ALA A 42 7.03 3.39 8.48
CA ALA A 42 6.91 2.42 9.55
C ALA A 42 5.64 1.56 9.40
N CYS A 43 4.49 2.18 9.12
CA CYS A 43 3.24 1.45 8.88
C CYS A 43 3.35 0.53 7.65
N MET A 44 4.00 0.98 6.58
CA MET A 44 4.24 0.16 5.39
C MET A 44 5.16 -1.02 5.72
N ALA A 45 6.28 -0.78 6.42
CA ALA A 45 7.23 -1.82 6.83
C ALA A 45 6.55 -2.87 7.74
N LEU A 46 5.79 -2.42 8.74
CA LEU A 46 5.04 -3.30 9.65
C LEU A 46 3.99 -4.13 8.92
N ASN A 47 3.35 -3.58 7.88
CA ASN A 47 2.38 -4.30 7.06
C ASN A 47 3.01 -5.26 6.03
N ALA A 48 4.30 -5.13 5.76
CA ALA A 48 5.03 -6.11 4.96
C ALA A 48 5.41 -7.37 5.80
N LEU A 49 5.53 -7.25 7.12
CA LEU A 49 6.00 -8.33 7.99
C LEU A 49 5.17 -9.62 7.90
N PRO A 50 3.83 -9.60 7.86
CA PRO A 50 3.07 -10.84 7.74
C PRO A 50 3.32 -11.59 6.42
N ALA A 51 3.49 -10.87 5.31
CA ALA A 51 3.84 -11.48 4.03
C ALA A 51 5.26 -12.09 4.06
N VAL A 52 6.21 -11.40 4.68
CA VAL A 52 7.57 -11.92 4.90
C VAL A 52 7.56 -13.15 5.81
N ALA A 53 6.70 -13.19 6.82
CA ALA A 53 6.53 -14.34 7.69
C ALA A 53 5.94 -15.55 6.96
N LEU A 54 4.96 -15.34 6.06
CA LEU A 54 4.43 -16.39 5.20
C LEU A 54 5.52 -16.96 4.28
N ARG A 55 6.38 -16.10 3.74
CA ARG A 55 7.56 -16.50 2.96
C ARG A 55 8.54 -17.32 3.79
N SER A 56 8.96 -16.83 4.95
CA SER A 56 9.99 -17.49 5.75
C SER A 56 9.58 -18.86 6.29
N ASN A 57 8.28 -19.16 6.26
CA ASN A 57 7.71 -20.42 6.71
C ASN A 57 7.32 -21.37 5.58
N ASP A 58 7.55 -20.99 4.32
CA ASP A 58 7.15 -21.77 3.13
C ASP A 58 5.67 -22.22 3.14
N TRP A 59 4.80 -21.45 3.83
CA TRP A 59 3.37 -21.78 3.95
C TRP A 59 2.66 -21.76 2.59
N LEU A 60 3.17 -20.97 1.65
CA LEU A 60 2.64 -20.88 0.30
C LEU A 60 3.80 -20.86 -0.70
N ALA A 61 3.85 -21.87 -1.58
CA ALA A 61 4.77 -21.94 -2.72
C ALA A 61 4.33 -20.97 -3.84
N LEU A 62 4.33 -19.67 -3.55
CA LEU A 62 3.76 -18.62 -4.40
C LEU A 62 4.66 -18.25 -5.60
N GLY A 63 5.93 -18.68 -5.59
CA GLY A 63 6.91 -18.38 -6.64
C GLY A 63 6.87 -16.89 -7.03
N PRO A 64 6.57 -16.55 -8.29
CA PRO A 64 6.57 -15.15 -8.77
C PRO A 64 5.49 -14.26 -8.11
N THR A 65 4.44 -14.82 -7.50
CA THR A 65 3.37 -14.05 -6.84
C THR A 65 3.75 -13.61 -5.41
N GLN A 66 4.92 -14.01 -4.92
CA GLN A 66 5.39 -13.64 -3.58
C GLN A 66 5.66 -12.14 -3.43
N ALA A 67 6.28 -11.52 -4.43
CA ALA A 67 6.50 -10.07 -4.42
C ALA A 67 5.17 -9.30 -4.34
N VAL A 68 4.14 -9.79 -5.04
CA VAL A 68 2.79 -9.19 -5.01
C VAL A 68 2.20 -9.20 -3.60
N LEU A 69 2.37 -10.32 -2.89
CA LEU A 69 1.91 -10.46 -1.51
C LEU A 69 2.63 -9.51 -0.55
N GLU A 70 3.94 -9.32 -0.72
CA GLU A 70 4.73 -8.41 0.11
C GLU A 70 4.32 -6.94 -0.09
N TRP A 71 3.91 -6.58 -1.30
CA TRP A 71 3.48 -5.22 -1.62
C TRP A 71 2.01 -4.92 -1.28
N SER A 72 1.15 -5.92 -1.13
CA SER A 72 -0.29 -5.69 -0.93
C SER A 72 -0.60 -4.92 0.36
N GLY A 73 0.05 -5.26 1.47
CA GLY A 73 -0.08 -4.57 2.75
C GLY A 73 0.40 -3.10 2.70
N PRO A 74 1.65 -2.83 2.27
CA PRO A 74 2.17 -1.48 2.07
C PRO A 74 1.31 -0.63 1.13
N LEU A 75 0.82 -1.20 0.02
CA LEU A 75 -0.03 -0.49 -0.93
C LEU A 75 -1.38 -0.12 -0.32
N ALA A 76 -1.96 -0.98 0.52
CA ALA A 76 -3.20 -0.66 1.23
C ALA A 76 -3.02 0.50 2.21
N VAL A 77 -1.87 0.54 2.91
CA VAL A 77 -1.50 1.68 3.77
C VAL A 77 -1.41 2.97 2.95
N ALA A 78 -0.68 2.95 1.85
CA ALA A 78 -0.53 4.11 0.97
C ALA A 78 -1.88 4.57 0.39
N ALA A 79 -2.72 3.64 -0.07
CA ALA A 79 -4.05 3.92 -0.61
C ALA A 79 -4.97 4.54 0.45
N THR A 80 -4.92 4.04 1.69
CA THR A 80 -5.69 4.60 2.81
C THR A 80 -5.22 6.02 3.14
N TRP A 81 -3.91 6.27 3.10
CA TRP A 81 -3.35 7.61 3.30
C TRP A 81 -3.81 8.59 2.23
N TRP A 82 -3.82 8.14 0.97
CA TRP A 82 -4.28 8.93 -0.15
C TRP A 82 -5.78 9.26 -0.07
N LEU A 83 -6.63 8.24 0.14
CA LEU A 83 -8.10 8.39 0.14
C LEU A 83 -8.65 9.16 1.34
N TRP A 84 -8.03 9.03 2.52
CA TRP A 84 -8.44 9.81 3.70
C TRP A 84 -7.79 11.20 3.75
N GLY A 85 -6.95 11.53 2.76
CA GLY A 85 -6.32 12.83 2.58
C GLY A 85 -4.86 12.82 3.00
N TRP A 86 -3.99 13.22 2.07
CA TRP A 86 -2.53 13.23 2.26
C TRP A 86 -2.09 14.18 3.39
N ARG A 87 -2.72 15.36 3.51
CA ARG A 87 -2.28 16.44 4.43
C ARG A 87 -3.21 16.71 5.60
N GLN A 88 -4.48 16.31 5.51
CA GLN A 88 -5.49 16.71 6.49
C GLN A 88 -5.78 15.58 7.48
N SER A 89 -5.44 15.80 8.74
CA SER A 89 -5.94 15.03 9.90
C SER A 89 -7.36 15.45 10.30
N ALA A 90 -8.11 16.05 9.38
CA ALA A 90 -9.43 16.61 9.65
C ALA A 90 -10.31 15.52 10.24
N ALA A 91 -10.74 15.74 11.49
CA ALA A 91 -11.71 14.88 12.13
C ALA A 91 -12.88 14.73 11.16
N PRO A 92 -13.26 13.50 10.77
CA PRO A 92 -14.36 13.32 9.85
C PRO A 92 -15.57 13.99 10.49
N ARG A 93 -16.04 15.11 9.91
CA ARG A 93 -17.41 15.56 10.11
C ARG A 93 -18.25 14.32 9.85
N ARG A 94 -19.04 13.93 10.85
CA ARG A 94 -19.68 12.62 11.01
C ARG A 94 -20.78 12.37 9.96
N SER A 95 -20.44 12.44 8.67
CA SER A 95 -21.29 11.98 7.59
C SER A 95 -20.92 10.53 7.30
N TRP A 96 -21.72 9.62 7.84
CA TRP A 96 -21.58 8.19 7.65
C TRP A 96 -21.43 7.81 6.16
N GLY A 97 -22.15 8.51 5.28
CA GLY A 97 -22.06 8.33 3.83
C GLY A 97 -20.67 8.62 3.23
N LEU A 98 -19.94 9.61 3.75
CA LEU A 98 -18.60 9.94 3.24
C LEU A 98 -17.55 8.94 3.73
N GLY A 99 -17.76 8.37 4.92
CA GLY A 99 -16.99 7.23 5.42
C GLY A 99 -17.22 5.98 4.56
N LEU A 100 -18.48 5.65 4.25
CA LEU A 100 -18.84 4.53 3.39
C LEU A 100 -18.26 4.69 1.97
N ALA A 101 -18.39 5.88 1.37
CA ALA A 101 -17.85 6.16 0.05
C ALA A 101 -16.33 5.96 -0.01
N ARG A 102 -15.59 6.39 1.03
CA ARG A 102 -14.14 6.16 1.12
C ARG A 102 -13.78 4.69 1.33
N ALA A 103 -14.57 3.96 2.12
CA ALA A 103 -14.38 2.51 2.31
C ALA A 103 -14.62 1.75 1.00
N LEU A 104 -15.67 2.10 0.25
CA LEU A 104 -15.94 1.55 -1.07
C LEU A 104 -14.84 1.91 -2.08
N ALA A 105 -14.36 3.16 -2.06
CA ALA A 105 -13.23 3.56 -2.90
C ALA A 105 -11.96 2.78 -2.57
N LEU A 106 -11.69 2.52 -1.28
CA LEU A 106 -10.54 1.73 -0.84
C LEU A 106 -10.66 0.25 -1.24
N ALA A 107 -11.87 -0.31 -1.17
CA ALA A 107 -12.15 -1.66 -1.65
C ALA A 107 -11.99 -1.75 -3.17
N ALA A 108 -12.48 -0.75 -3.92
CA ALA A 108 -12.32 -0.69 -5.37
C ALA A 108 -10.85 -0.55 -5.79
N VAL A 109 -10.09 0.34 -5.13
CA VAL A 109 -8.64 0.47 -5.36
C VAL A 109 -7.91 -0.82 -5.02
N GLY A 110 -8.29 -1.50 -3.93
CA GLY A 110 -7.74 -2.80 -3.57
C GLY A 110 -8.02 -3.88 -4.62
N LEU A 111 -9.26 -3.98 -5.08
CA LEU A 111 -9.64 -4.91 -6.14
C LEU A 111 -8.84 -4.66 -7.42
N ILE A 112 -8.70 -3.40 -7.84
CA ILE A 112 -7.92 -3.03 -9.03
C ILE A 112 -6.44 -3.31 -8.82
N ALA A 113 -5.85 -2.91 -7.69
CA ALA A 113 -4.43 -3.09 -7.42
C ALA A 113 -4.06 -4.58 -7.32
N ILE A 114 -4.84 -5.36 -6.56
CA ILE A 114 -4.60 -6.80 -6.39
C ILE A 114 -4.81 -7.53 -7.72
N SER A 115 -5.89 -7.24 -8.45
CA SER A 115 -6.11 -7.85 -9.77
C SER A 115 -5.01 -7.49 -10.76
N GLN A 116 -4.53 -6.24 -10.78
CA GLN A 116 -3.44 -5.85 -11.64
C GLN A 116 -2.12 -6.55 -11.27
N LEU A 117 -1.82 -6.65 -9.98
CA LEU A 117 -0.57 -7.28 -9.53
C LEU A 117 -0.58 -8.80 -9.76
N LEU A 118 -1.71 -9.47 -9.58
CA LEU A 118 -1.83 -10.92 -9.74
C LEU A 118 -2.04 -11.35 -11.20
N LEU A 119 -2.87 -10.61 -11.94
CA LEU A 119 -3.27 -10.99 -13.30
C LEU A 119 -2.48 -10.25 -14.38
N GLY A 120 -1.87 -9.11 -14.07
CA GLY A 120 -1.13 -8.30 -15.04
C GLY A 120 -1.98 -7.84 -16.22
N TRP A 121 -3.28 -7.61 -16.02
CA TRP A 121 -4.24 -7.42 -17.10
C TRP A 121 -4.04 -6.08 -17.84
N ILE A 122 -3.60 -5.02 -17.16
CA ILE A 122 -3.14 -3.79 -17.83
C ILE A 122 -1.79 -4.09 -18.46
N PRO A 123 -1.66 -4.02 -19.79
CA PRO A 123 -0.40 -4.25 -20.46
C PRO A 123 0.64 -3.22 -20.03
N GLY A 124 1.88 -3.68 -19.83
CA GLY A 124 2.99 -2.80 -19.48
C GLY A 124 3.25 -1.73 -20.55
N PRO A 125 3.97 -0.65 -20.21
CA PRO A 125 4.22 0.48 -21.10
C PRO A 125 4.90 0.06 -22.41
N ALA A 126 5.78 -0.94 -22.37
CA ALA A 126 6.40 -1.51 -23.56
C ALA A 126 5.39 -2.15 -24.52
N ARG A 127 4.37 -2.86 -23.99
CA ARG A 127 3.31 -3.44 -24.80
C ARG A 127 2.32 -2.41 -25.33
N LEU A 128 2.00 -1.39 -24.54
CA LEU A 128 1.20 -0.26 -25.02
C LEU A 128 1.92 0.48 -26.16
N TRP A 129 3.24 0.68 -26.01
CA TRP A 129 4.07 1.25 -27.06
C TRP A 129 4.07 0.37 -28.30
N GLN A 130 4.30 -0.94 -28.14
CA GLN A 130 4.26 -1.87 -29.26
C GLN A 130 2.89 -1.90 -29.95
N ALA A 131 1.80 -1.85 -29.20
CA ALA A 131 0.44 -1.77 -29.74
C ALA A 131 0.18 -0.46 -30.49
N LEU A 132 0.81 0.64 -30.05
CA LEU A 132 0.84 1.91 -30.77
C LEU A 132 1.46 1.77 -32.15
N TRP A 133 2.65 1.18 -32.21
CA TRP A 133 3.41 1.04 -33.44
C TRP A 133 2.84 -0.04 -34.38
N ALA A 134 2.28 -1.11 -33.81
CA ALA A 134 1.71 -2.22 -34.57
C ALA A 134 0.23 -2.00 -34.95
N ASN A 135 -0.38 -0.89 -34.55
CA ASN A 135 -1.81 -0.57 -34.77
C ASN A 135 -2.78 -1.67 -34.26
N THR A 136 -2.41 -2.35 -33.17
CA THR A 136 -3.16 -3.46 -32.57
C THR A 136 -3.99 -3.04 -31.34
N TRP A 137 -4.28 -1.74 -31.19
CA TRP A 137 -5.06 -1.19 -30.07
C TRP A 137 -6.39 -1.89 -29.82
N ALA A 138 -7.06 -2.33 -30.89
CA ALA A 138 -8.36 -3.01 -30.79
C ALA A 138 -8.28 -4.39 -30.11
N ALA A 139 -7.08 -4.99 -30.00
CA ALA A 139 -6.88 -6.28 -29.34
C ALA A 139 -6.70 -6.17 -27.82
N ILE A 140 -6.32 -5.00 -27.29
CA ILE A 140 -6.09 -4.84 -25.85
C ILE A 140 -7.35 -5.16 -25.02
N PRO A 141 -8.56 -4.69 -25.37
CA PRO A 141 -9.76 -5.02 -24.60
C PRO A 141 -10.07 -6.52 -24.56
N SER A 142 -9.86 -7.25 -25.66
CA SER A 142 -10.12 -8.69 -25.70
C SER A 142 -9.09 -9.49 -24.91
N GLU A 143 -7.81 -9.06 -24.90
CA GLU A 143 -6.79 -9.63 -24.02
C GLU A 143 -7.15 -9.46 -22.54
N VAL A 144 -7.56 -8.26 -22.14
CA VAL A 144 -8.00 -7.97 -20.76
C VAL A 144 -9.16 -8.89 -20.36
N VAL A 145 -10.19 -8.98 -21.20
CA VAL A 145 -11.34 -9.86 -20.94
C VAL A 145 -10.92 -11.32 -20.86
N GLY A 146 -10.01 -11.77 -21.71
CA GLY A 146 -9.48 -13.13 -21.71
C GLY A 146 -8.79 -13.49 -20.39
N VAL A 147 -7.95 -12.58 -19.86
CA VAL A 147 -7.28 -12.76 -18.57
C VAL A 147 -8.29 -12.89 -17.43
N TRP A 148 -9.30 -12.01 -17.39
CA TRP A 148 -10.35 -12.06 -16.37
C TRP A 148 -11.20 -13.34 -16.45
N ARG A 149 -11.52 -13.77 -17.67
CA ARG A 149 -12.25 -15.02 -17.90
C ARG A 149 -11.46 -16.23 -17.41
N GLY A 150 -10.17 -16.31 -17.75
CA GLY A 150 -9.30 -17.40 -17.30
C GLY A 150 -9.15 -17.44 -15.77
N PHE A 151 -9.08 -16.29 -15.11
CA PHE A 151 -9.13 -16.24 -13.64
C PHE A 151 -10.46 -16.76 -13.09
N GLY A 152 -11.58 -16.32 -13.65
CA GLY A 152 -12.92 -16.75 -13.23
C GLY A 152 -13.12 -18.27 -13.37
N GLU A 153 -12.66 -18.87 -14.47
CA GLU A 153 -12.72 -20.31 -14.68
C GLU A 153 -11.91 -21.08 -13.63
N ARG A 154 -10.69 -20.62 -13.30
CA ARG A 154 -9.87 -21.22 -12.23
C ARG A 154 -10.52 -21.08 -10.85
N ALA A 155 -11.10 -19.92 -10.54
CA ALA A 155 -11.79 -19.70 -9.28
C ALA A 155 -13.03 -20.59 -9.13
N LEU A 156 -13.81 -20.78 -10.19
CA LEU A 156 -14.97 -21.67 -10.21
C LEU A 156 -14.57 -23.14 -10.04
N LEU A 157 -13.50 -23.58 -10.72
CA LEU A 157 -12.96 -24.94 -10.58
C LEU A 157 -12.41 -25.20 -9.17
N TRP A 158 -11.71 -24.24 -8.59
CA TRP A 158 -11.26 -24.34 -7.21
C TRP A 158 -12.47 -24.44 -6.26
N TRP A 159 -13.48 -23.59 -6.44
CA TRP A 159 -14.68 -23.59 -5.60
C TRP A 159 -15.47 -24.90 -5.68
N SER A 160 -15.63 -25.48 -6.88
CA SER A 160 -16.26 -26.79 -7.03
C SER A 160 -15.44 -27.89 -6.36
N GLY A 161 -14.11 -27.82 -6.43
CA GLY A 161 -13.21 -28.72 -5.69
C GLY A 161 -13.35 -28.59 -4.17
N VAL A 162 -13.55 -27.37 -3.65
CA VAL A 162 -13.75 -27.12 -2.20
C VAL A 162 -15.06 -27.76 -1.75
N GLN A 163 -16.13 -27.62 -2.52
CA GLN A 163 -17.41 -28.27 -2.25
C GLN A 163 -17.29 -29.80 -2.29
N ALA A 164 -16.45 -30.34 -3.18
CA ALA A 164 -16.17 -31.77 -3.28
C ALA A 164 -15.21 -32.30 -2.19
N GLY A 165 -14.70 -31.44 -1.29
CA GLY A 165 -13.82 -31.85 -0.19
C GLY A 165 -12.38 -32.20 -0.60
N GLY A 166 -11.95 -31.82 -1.80
CA GLY A 166 -10.68 -32.26 -2.38
C GLY A 166 -10.01 -31.27 -3.33
N ALA A 167 -10.26 -29.97 -3.17
CA ALA A 167 -9.64 -28.94 -4.03
C ALA A 167 -8.12 -29.02 -3.99
N ALA A 168 -7.51 -29.10 -5.18
CA ALA A 168 -6.09 -28.84 -5.35
C ALA A 168 -5.80 -27.37 -5.03
N GLN A 169 -4.62 -27.10 -4.47
CA GLN A 169 -4.17 -25.74 -4.15
C GLN A 169 -3.92 -24.95 -5.43
N ASP A 170 -4.80 -23.99 -5.74
CA ASP A 170 -4.57 -23.01 -6.81
C ASP A 170 -3.87 -21.77 -6.24
N ASN A 171 -2.57 -21.63 -6.52
CA ASN A 171 -1.72 -20.54 -6.03
C ASN A 171 -2.27 -19.15 -6.34
N LEU A 172 -2.99 -18.98 -7.45
CA LEU A 172 -3.51 -17.68 -7.87
C LEU A 172 -4.75 -17.31 -7.04
N VAL A 173 -5.66 -18.28 -6.81
CA VAL A 173 -6.83 -18.08 -5.95
C VAL A 173 -6.40 -17.84 -4.49
N PHE A 174 -5.46 -18.63 -3.98
CA PHE A 174 -4.90 -18.44 -2.64
C PHE A 174 -4.15 -17.11 -2.52
N GLY A 175 -3.38 -16.72 -3.52
CA GLY A 175 -2.71 -15.42 -3.59
C GLY A 175 -3.71 -14.26 -3.54
N ALA A 176 -4.83 -14.36 -4.27
CA ALA A 176 -5.89 -13.36 -4.25
C ALA A 176 -6.54 -13.22 -2.86
N LEU A 177 -6.81 -14.34 -2.18
CA LEU A 177 -7.35 -14.33 -0.82
C LEU A 177 -6.35 -13.73 0.17
N ALA A 178 -5.09 -14.16 0.13
CA ALA A 178 -4.04 -13.67 1.02
C ALA A 178 -3.79 -12.16 0.83
N CYS A 179 -3.69 -11.69 -0.42
CA CYS A 179 -3.59 -10.27 -0.74
C CYS A 179 -4.78 -9.47 -0.23
N SER A 180 -6.00 -10.00 -0.33
CA SER A 180 -7.22 -9.35 0.15
C SER A 180 -7.21 -9.19 1.67
N VAL A 181 -6.80 -10.24 2.40
CA VAL A 181 -6.64 -10.17 3.87
C VAL A 181 -5.60 -9.13 4.25
N LEU A 182 -4.41 -9.18 3.64
CA LEU A 182 -3.35 -8.22 3.90
C LEU A 182 -3.76 -6.78 3.56
N TRP A 183 -4.56 -6.60 2.50
CA TRP A 183 -5.08 -5.29 2.12
C TRP A 183 -6.03 -4.74 3.18
N ILE A 184 -6.99 -5.55 3.65
CA ILE A 184 -7.91 -5.15 4.72
C ILE A 184 -7.14 -4.81 6.01
N MET A 185 -6.12 -5.59 6.34
CA MET A 185 -5.31 -5.37 7.54
C MET A 185 -4.45 -4.10 7.43
N GLY A 186 -3.81 -3.87 6.28
CA GLY A 186 -3.06 -2.63 6.02
C GLY A 186 -3.96 -1.40 6.02
N ALA A 187 -5.17 -1.51 5.46
CA ALA A 187 -6.19 -0.48 5.52
C ALA A 187 -6.63 -0.18 6.96
N ALA A 188 -6.92 -1.22 7.74
CA ALA A 188 -7.32 -1.09 9.14
C ALA A 188 -6.21 -0.45 9.98
N ALA A 189 -4.95 -0.90 9.82
CA ALA A 189 -3.80 -0.34 10.51
C ALA A 189 -3.61 1.14 10.18
N ALA A 190 -3.65 1.51 8.89
CA ALA A 190 -3.53 2.89 8.45
C ALA A 190 -4.68 3.78 8.97
N TRP A 191 -5.90 3.25 8.95
CA TRP A 191 -7.04 3.96 9.51
C TRP A 191 -6.90 4.17 11.02
N LEU A 192 -6.44 3.16 11.76
CA LEU A 192 -6.22 3.25 13.20
C LEU A 192 -5.10 4.25 13.56
N ALA A 193 -4.00 4.28 12.80
CA ALA A 193 -2.92 5.26 12.93
C ALA A 193 -3.46 6.69 12.84
N ARG A 194 -4.29 6.92 11.83
CA ARG A 194 -4.86 8.24 11.56
C ARG A 194 -5.90 8.65 12.60
N ARG A 195 -6.69 7.70 13.12
CA ARG A 195 -7.74 7.97 14.09
C ARG A 195 -7.19 8.20 15.49
N SER A 196 -6.27 7.35 15.94
CA SER A 196 -5.75 7.40 17.32
C SER A 196 -4.74 8.52 17.54
N ARG A 197 -4.04 8.98 16.47
CA ARG A 197 -2.90 9.90 16.56
C ARG A 197 -1.80 9.43 17.52
N GLN A 198 -1.88 8.21 18.03
CA GLN A 198 -0.96 7.57 18.97
C GLN A 198 -0.16 6.50 18.21
N GLY A 199 0.66 6.95 17.25
CA GLY A 199 1.69 6.16 16.58
C GLY A 199 1.43 4.66 16.43
N TYR A 200 2.45 3.88 16.80
CA TYR A 200 2.65 2.48 16.44
C TYR A 200 1.67 1.45 17.03
N LEU A 201 0.77 1.83 17.95
CA LEU A 201 -0.39 1.01 18.33
C LEU A 201 -1.29 0.69 17.12
N ALA A 202 -1.17 1.48 16.06
CA ALA A 202 -1.82 1.25 14.78
C ALA A 202 -1.43 -0.04 14.06
N ALA A 203 -0.25 -0.59 14.35
CA ALA A 203 0.20 -1.86 13.77
C ALA A 203 -0.34 -3.08 14.52
N ALA A 204 -1.15 -2.90 15.57
CA ALA A 204 -1.75 -3.99 16.33
C ALA A 204 -2.46 -5.05 15.44
N PRO A 205 -3.23 -4.69 14.39
CA PRO A 205 -3.81 -5.69 13.49
C PRO A 205 -2.72 -6.54 12.80
N SER A 206 -1.70 -5.89 12.24
CA SER A 206 -0.61 -6.55 11.51
C SER A 206 0.27 -7.41 12.44
N LEU A 207 0.53 -6.94 13.66
CA LEU A 207 1.25 -7.68 14.69
C LEU A 207 0.44 -8.86 15.22
N TRP A 208 -0.87 -8.72 15.36
CA TRP A 208 -1.73 -9.83 15.76
C TRP A 208 -1.70 -10.94 14.71
N LEU A 209 -1.79 -10.58 13.43
CA LEU A 209 -1.70 -11.53 12.33
C LEU A 209 -0.29 -12.16 12.22
N LEU A 210 0.76 -11.37 12.45
CA LEU A 210 2.12 -11.91 12.57
C LEU A 210 2.24 -12.90 13.73
N GLY A 211 1.68 -12.56 14.89
CA GLY A 211 1.65 -13.40 16.07
C GLY A 211 0.92 -14.71 15.83
N THR A 212 -0.24 -14.69 15.17
CA THR A 212 -0.97 -15.92 14.84
C THR A 212 -0.22 -16.79 13.84
N ILE A 213 0.41 -16.21 12.82
CA ILE A 213 1.28 -16.97 11.89
C ILE A 213 2.40 -17.66 12.66
N LEU A 214 3.11 -16.91 13.51
CA LEU A 214 4.27 -17.42 14.25
C LEU A 214 3.92 -18.39 15.38
N LEU A 215 2.72 -18.33 15.96
CA LEU A 215 2.25 -19.32 16.93
C LEU A 215 2.04 -20.70 16.30
N TYR A 216 1.68 -20.73 15.03
CA TYR A 216 1.48 -21.96 14.25
C TYR A 216 2.70 -22.35 13.41
N SER A 217 3.81 -21.61 13.52
CA SER A 217 5.04 -21.86 12.78
C SER A 217 6.19 -22.22 13.72
N SER A 218 7.06 -23.15 13.29
CA SER A 218 8.26 -23.53 14.04
C SER A 218 9.46 -22.59 13.79
N GLY A 219 9.39 -21.70 12.78
CA GLY A 219 10.49 -20.83 12.34
C GLY A 219 10.09 -19.36 12.20
N GLY A 220 10.85 -18.43 12.79
CA GLY A 220 10.63 -16.99 12.57
C GLY A 220 10.34 -16.13 13.80
N LYS A 221 10.62 -16.62 15.03
CA LYS A 221 10.42 -15.86 16.28
C LYS A 221 11.09 -14.47 16.31
N TYR A 222 12.15 -14.27 15.53
CA TYR A 222 12.84 -12.99 15.36
C TYR A 222 11.98 -11.92 14.66
N LEU A 223 11.03 -12.30 13.80
CA LEU A 223 10.10 -11.37 13.16
C LEU A 223 9.13 -10.75 14.18
N LEU A 224 8.75 -11.51 15.21
CA LEU A 224 7.93 -11.00 16.31
C LEU A 224 8.69 -9.95 17.12
N VAL A 225 9.97 -10.21 17.42
CA VAL A 225 10.86 -9.25 18.10
C VAL A 225 11.08 -8.00 17.26
N LEU A 226 11.29 -8.15 15.94
CA LEU A 226 11.43 -7.02 15.03
C LEU A 226 10.14 -6.19 14.93
N GLY A 227 8.98 -6.86 14.83
CA GLY A 227 7.68 -6.21 14.83
C GLY A 227 7.41 -5.45 16.12
N LEU A 228 7.71 -6.04 17.27
CA LEU A 228 7.61 -5.38 18.58
C LEU A 228 8.57 -4.19 18.69
N ALA A 229 9.82 -4.35 18.28
CA ALA A 229 10.82 -3.28 18.30
C ALA A 229 10.40 -2.10 17.41
N LEU A 230 9.91 -2.38 16.20
CA LEU A 230 9.34 -1.38 15.31
C LEU A 230 8.14 -0.67 15.93
N THR A 231 7.36 -1.33 16.78
CA THR A 231 6.22 -0.68 17.46
C THR A 231 6.55 0.11 18.72
N ILE A 232 7.75 -0.04 19.26
CA ILE A 232 8.21 0.69 20.46
C ILE A 232 9.01 1.96 20.08
N LEU A 233 9.63 1.98 18.89
CA LEU A 233 10.25 3.16 18.26
C LEU A 233 9.22 4.24 17.90
#